data_AF-A0AAW8ND86-F1
#
_entry.id   AF-A0AAW8ND86-F1
#
_cell.length_a   1.000
_cell.length_b   1.000
_cell.length_c   1.000
_cell.angle_alpha   90.00
_cell.angle_beta   90.00
_cell.angle_gamma   90.00
#
_symmetry.space_group_name_H-M   'P 1'
#
loop_
_entity.id
_entity.type
_entity.pdbx_description
1 polymer ?
#
loop_
_entity_poly.entity_id
_entity_poly.type
_entity_poly.pdbx_seq_one_letter_code
_entity_poly.pdbx_strand_id
1 'polypeptide(L)' 'MSAIQWKQPPPSRSDQINWDSIAEQLRDNPGRWALVAPAYGKRKCLPAESRGLTVISRSTPEGRFDVYAKFDA' A
#
# COMPACT_ATOMS: atom_id res chain seq x y z
N MET A 1 -26.84 9.14 -0.46
CA MET A 1 -25.89 8.11 0.03
C MET A 1 -24.73 8.07 -0.93
N SER A 2 -23.63 8.72 -0.59
CA SER A 2 -22.49 8.95 -1.49
C SER A 2 -21.52 7.77 -1.39
N ALA A 3 -21.56 6.85 -2.36
CA ALA A 3 -20.64 5.73 -2.45
C ALA A 3 -19.25 6.23 -2.88
N ILE A 4 -18.30 6.30 -1.94
CA ILE A 4 -16.94 6.71 -2.27
C ILE A 4 -16.22 5.53 -2.95
N GLN A 5 -15.89 5.68 -4.23
CA GLN A 5 -15.01 4.75 -4.95
C GLN A 5 -13.55 5.22 -4.84
N TRP A 6 -12.85 4.74 -3.81
CA TRP A 6 -11.40 4.84 -3.71
C TRP A 6 -10.78 3.91 -4.77
N LYS A 7 -10.13 4.49 -5.77
CA LYS A 7 -9.61 3.81 -6.97
C LYS A 7 -8.85 2.54 -6.59
N GLN A 8 -9.13 1.45 -7.31
CA GLN A 8 -8.44 0.17 -7.16
C GLN A 8 -6.91 0.37 -7.29
N PRO A 9 -6.10 -0.21 -6.39
CA PRO A 9 -4.65 -0.21 -6.56
C PRO A 9 -4.30 -0.80 -7.93
N PRO A 10 -3.22 -0.32 -8.58
CA PRO A 10 -2.84 -0.79 -9.90
C PRO A 10 -2.69 -2.32 -9.89
N PRO A 11 -3.14 -3.02 -10.95
CA PRO A 11 -3.01 -4.46 -11.04
C PRO A 11 -1.52 -4.83 -10.93
N SER A 12 -1.19 -5.71 -9.99
CA SER A 12 0.14 -6.23 -9.80
C SER A 12 0.58 -7.02 -11.03
N ARG A 13 1.25 -6.34 -11.98
CA ARG A 13 1.96 -7.01 -13.09
C ARG A 13 3.48 -6.84 -13.03
N SER A 14 4.01 -6.44 -11.89
CA SER A 14 5.45 -6.38 -11.66
C SER A 14 5.72 -6.63 -10.18
N ASP A 15 6.63 -7.56 -9.87
CA ASP A 15 7.11 -7.89 -8.51
C ASP A 15 7.69 -6.70 -7.72
N GLN A 16 7.80 -5.54 -8.37
CA GLN A 16 8.19 -4.26 -7.80
C GLN A 16 6.97 -3.38 -7.53
N ILE A 17 6.75 -3.14 -6.24
CA ILE A 17 5.85 -2.10 -5.74
C ILE A 17 6.51 -0.74 -6.05
N ASN A 18 5.83 0.10 -6.83
CA ASN A 18 6.28 1.47 -7.12
C ASN A 18 5.87 2.41 -5.98
N TRP A 19 6.79 2.60 -5.03
CA TRP A 19 6.56 3.41 -3.83
C TRP A 19 6.44 4.90 -4.10
N ASP A 20 7.06 5.42 -5.15
CA ASP A 20 6.99 6.84 -5.49
C ASP A 20 5.57 7.22 -5.93
N SER A 21 4.97 6.43 -6.83
CA SER A 21 3.58 6.64 -7.25
C SER A 21 2.57 6.42 -6.12
N ILE A 22 2.84 5.47 -5.20
CA ILE A 22 2.02 5.24 -4.01
C ILE A 22 2.11 6.43 -3.06
N ALA A 23 3.30 6.98 -2.84
CA ALA A 23 3.52 8.13 -1.98
C ALA A 23 2.77 9.37 -2.49
N GLU A 24 2.80 9.63 -3.81
CA GLU A 24 2.04 10.73 -4.41
C GLU A 24 0.53 10.58 -4.19
N GLN A 25 -0.03 9.39 -4.41
CA GLN A 25 -1.47 9.15 -4.21
C GLN A 25 -1.89 9.24 -2.74
N LEU A 26 -1.04 8.77 -1.82
CA LEU A 26 -1.31 8.84 -0.38
C LEU A 26 -1.10 10.25 0.18
N ARG A 27 -0.25 11.08 -0.46
CA ARG A 27 -0.05 12.48 -0.07
C ARG A 27 -1.34 13.32 -0.22
N ASP A 28 -2.22 12.95 -1.15
CA ASP A 28 -3.54 13.58 -1.28
C ASP A 28 -4.50 13.21 -0.13
N ASN A 29 -4.21 12.14 0.61
CA ASN A 29 -5.02 11.64 1.72
C ASN A 29 -4.13 11.22 2.92
N PRO A 30 -3.40 12.17 3.53
CA PRO A 30 -2.44 11.84 4.58
C PRO A 30 -3.15 11.23 5.80
N GLY A 31 -2.46 10.31 6.48
CA GLY A 31 -2.95 9.61 7.68
C GLY A 31 -3.93 8.46 7.40
N ARG A 32 -4.36 8.21 6.16
CA ARG A 32 -5.22 7.08 5.81
C ARG A 32 -4.42 5.87 5.32
N TRP A 33 -4.82 4.69 5.76
CA TRP A 33 -4.27 3.43 5.29
C TRP A 33 -4.89 2.99 3.96
N ALA A 34 -4.06 2.65 2.98
CA ALA A 34 -4.47 2.03 1.73
C ALA A 34 -3.82 0.66 1.56
N LEU A 35 -4.55 -0.30 0.99
CA LEU A 35 -4.01 -1.58 0.56
C LEU A 35 -3.24 -1.39 -0.76
N VAL A 36 -1.93 -1.57 -0.72
CA VAL A 36 -1.03 -1.30 -1.87
C VAL A 36 -0.56 -2.55 -2.57
N ALA A 37 -0.53 -3.70 -1.88
CA ALA A 37 -0.26 -4.99 -2.49
C ALA A 37 -1.05 -6.08 -1.76
N PRO A 38 -2.12 -6.63 -2.36
CA PRO A 38 -2.81 -7.79 -1.83
C PRO A 38 -1.99 -9.06 -2.04
N ALA A 39 -2.08 -10.00 -1.10
CA ALA A 39 -1.56 -11.36 -1.24
C ALA A 39 -0.09 -11.42 -1.70
N TYR A 40 0.75 -10.54 -1.15
CA TYR A 40 2.16 -10.43 -1.46
C TYR A 40 2.93 -11.63 -0.90
N GLY A 41 3.78 -12.24 -1.71
CA GLY A 41 4.45 -13.51 -1.37
C GLY A 41 5.62 -13.40 -0.39
N LYS A 42 6.01 -12.20 0.02
CA LYS A 42 7.17 -11.97 0.90
C LYS A 42 6.85 -10.96 1.99
N ARG A 43 7.23 -11.23 3.24
CA ARG A 43 7.37 -10.19 4.26
C ARG A 43 8.44 -9.23 3.78
N LYS A 44 8.11 -7.96 3.53
CA LYS A 44 9.06 -7.01 2.97
C LYS A 44 9.08 -5.74 3.81
N CYS A 45 10.24 -5.49 4.45
CA CYS A 45 10.65 -4.14 4.82
C CYS A 45 11.02 -3.44 3.52
N LEU A 46 10.18 -2.53 3.06
CA LEU A 46 10.40 -1.78 1.83
C LEU A 46 10.89 -0.36 2.17
N PRO A 47 11.62 0.32 1.27
CA PRO A 47 12.16 1.67 1.49
C PRO A 47 11.08 2.77 1.50
N ALA A 48 9.85 2.43 1.90
CA ALA A 48 8.71 3.32 1.96
C ALA A 48 8.89 4.42 3.02
N GLU A 49 9.61 4.14 4.12
CA GLU A 49 9.92 5.13 5.16
C GLU A 49 10.70 6.33 4.62
N SER A 50 11.62 6.11 3.67
CA SER A 50 12.37 7.20 3.00
C SER A 50 11.49 8.16 2.19
N ARG A 51 10.21 7.84 2.02
CA ARG A 51 9.20 8.60 1.26
C ARG A 51 8.10 9.16 2.16
N GLY A 52 8.28 9.13 3.49
CA GLY A 52 7.26 9.56 4.45
C GLY A 52 6.08 8.61 4.57
N LEU A 53 6.28 7.32 4.26
CA LEU A 53 5.25 6.31 4.36
C LEU A 53 5.50 5.35 5.51
N THR A 54 4.48 5.10 6.33
CA THR A 54 4.46 3.92 7.21
C THR A 54 3.82 2.75 6.48
N VAL A 55 4.44 1.58 6.57
CA VAL A 55 3.97 0.34 5.95
C VAL A 55 3.74 -0.73 7.00
N ILE A 56 2.62 -1.43 6.88
CA ILE A 56 2.32 -2.62 7.68
C ILE A 56 1.94 -3.78 6.76
N SER A 57 2.28 -4.99 7.17
CA SER A 57 1.86 -6.21 6.47
C SER A 57 1.00 -7.08 7.37
N ARG A 58 -0.11 -7.61 6.87
CA ARG A 58 -0.96 -8.58 7.57
C ARG A 58 -0.91 -9.92 6.86
N SER A 59 -0.71 -11.00 7.61
CA SER A 59 -0.77 -12.35 7.06
C SER A 59 -2.20 -12.68 6.62
N THR A 60 -2.34 -13.28 5.45
CA THR A 60 -3.60 -13.82 4.95
C THR A 60 -3.72 -15.31 5.28
N PRO A 61 -4.95 -15.89 5.28
CA PRO A 61 -5.15 -17.32 5.53
C PRO A 61 -4.39 -18.23 4.55
N GLU A 62 -4.08 -17.72 3.36
CA GLU A 62 -3.36 -18.43 2.30
C GLU A 62 -1.83 -18.40 2.47
N GLY A 63 -1.33 -17.90 3.61
CA GLY A 63 0.11 -17.79 3.88
C GLY A 63 0.80 -16.65 3.12
N ARG A 64 0.03 -15.69 2.60
CA ARG A 64 0.54 -14.49 1.91
C ARG A 64 0.42 -13.26 2.82
N PHE A 65 0.79 -12.09 2.32
CA PHE A 65 0.78 -10.84 3.09
C PHE A 65 0.04 -9.72 2.36
N ASP A 66 -0.98 -9.14 2.98
CA ASP A 66 -1.57 -7.90 2.53
C ASP A 66 -0.74 -6.73 3.06
N VAL A 67 -0.21 -5.93 2.14
CA VAL A 67 0.63 -4.76 2.44
C VAL A 67 -0.21 -3.51 2.41
N TYR A 68 -0.26 -2.81 3.53
CA TYR A 68 -0.92 -1.51 3.68
C TYR A 68 0.11 -0.42 3.88
N ALA A 69 -0.16 0.76 3.34
CA ALA A 69 0.67 1.93 3.52
C ALA A 69 -0.18 3.16 3.86
N LYS A 70 0.38 4.10 4.62
CA LYS A 70 -0.17 5.44 4.86
C LYS A 70 0.94 6.47 4.68
N PHE A 71 0.59 7.68 4.27
CA PHE A 71 1.50 8.82 4.30
C PHE A 71 1.41 9.52 5.65
N ASP A 72 2.54 9.62 6.35
CA ASP A 72 2.67 10.39 7.57
C ASP A 72 3.14 11.79 7.18
N ALA A 73 2.24 12.76 7.31
CA ALA A 73 2.48 14.16 6.99
C ALA A 73 3.37 14.84 8.04
#